data_AF-A0AAD7XGF9-F1
#
_entry.id   AF-A0AAD7XGF9-F1
#
_cell.length_a   1.000
_cell.length_b   1.000
_cell.length_c   1.000
_cell.angle_alpha   90.00
_cell.angle_beta   90.00
_cell.angle_gamma   90.00
#
_symmetry.space_group_name_H-M   'P 1'
#
loop_
_entity.id
_entity.type
_entity.pdbx_description
1 polymer ?
#
loop_
_entity_poly.entity_id
_entity_poly.type
_entity_poly.pdbx_seq_one_letter_code
_entity_poly.pdbx_strand_id
1 'polypeptide(L)'
;MASSPIHPASLVDPASHSPALLELIEISLGRNLIEHIVDTVTETVDYALGRPSSSARGRSLSRHTEHSKFLKFVSDVIYKAEVKVPALLVTLVYINRAKPHIQIALEQWANERVFLGALILANKAHLAYPFPAVLE
;
A
#
# COMPACT_ATOMS: atom_id res chain seq x y z
N MET A 1 -27.37 -15.85 -18.65
CA MET A 1 -25.92 -16.10 -18.83
C MET A 1 -25.20 -15.16 -17.88
N ALA A 2 -24.76 -15.67 -16.73
CA ALA A 2 -24.10 -14.85 -15.70
C ALA A 2 -22.65 -14.62 -16.15
N SER A 3 -22.28 -13.36 -16.36
CA SER A 3 -20.89 -12.97 -16.61
C SER A 3 -20.09 -13.29 -15.35
N SER A 4 -19.21 -14.28 -15.42
CA SER A 4 -18.23 -14.54 -14.38
C SER A 4 -17.43 -13.25 -14.12
N PRO A 5 -17.20 -12.84 -12.87
CA PRO A 5 -16.43 -11.65 -12.53
C PRO A 5 -14.94 -11.93 -12.78
N ILE A 6 -14.56 -12.03 -14.04
CA ILE A 6 -13.18 -12.31 -14.45
C ILE A 6 -12.47 -10.96 -14.46
N HIS A 7 -11.63 -10.72 -13.46
CA HIS A 7 -10.72 -9.59 -13.53
C HIS A 7 -9.68 -9.87 -14.63
N PRO A 8 -9.52 -8.99 -15.64
CA PRO A 8 -8.71 -9.25 -16.84
C PRO A 8 -7.21 -9.44 -16.59
N ALA A 9 -6.75 -9.23 -15.35
CA ALA A 9 -5.36 -9.46 -14.94
C ALA A 9 -5.08 -10.88 -14.42
N SER A 10 -6.08 -11.77 -14.33
CA SER A 10 -5.88 -13.12 -13.77
C SER A 10 -5.65 -14.18 -14.85
N LEU A 11 -4.55 -14.92 -14.72
CA LEU A 11 -4.25 -16.13 -15.50
C LEU A 11 -4.77 -17.40 -14.83
N VAL A 12 -5.52 -17.28 -13.73
CA VAL A 12 -6.03 -18.40 -12.94
C VAL A 12 -7.48 -18.66 -13.30
N ASP A 13 -7.88 -19.93 -13.33
CA ASP A 13 -9.25 -20.38 -13.59
C ASP A 13 -10.26 -19.58 -12.73
N PRO A 14 -11.24 -18.87 -13.32
CA PRO A 14 -12.26 -18.10 -12.61
C PRO A 14 -12.95 -18.84 -11.47
N ALA A 15 -13.07 -20.16 -11.55
CA ALA A 15 -13.66 -20.99 -10.49
C ALA A 15 -12.83 -21.04 -9.20
N SER A 16 -11.55 -20.67 -9.27
CA SER A 16 -10.63 -20.62 -8.13
C SER A 16 -10.49 -19.22 -7.51
N HIS A 17 -11.13 -18.21 -8.10
CA HIS A 17 -11.07 -16.85 -7.56
C HIS A 17 -11.95 -16.77 -6.33
N SER A 18 -11.38 -16.31 -5.22
CA SER A 18 -12.18 -15.98 -4.06
C SER A 18 -13.03 -14.75 -4.37
N PRO A 19 -14.37 -14.83 -4.30
CA PRO A 19 -15.25 -13.69 -4.58
C PRO A 19 -14.95 -12.50 -3.66
N ALA A 20 -14.54 -12.76 -2.41
CA ALA A 20 -14.13 -11.73 -1.46
C ALA A 20 -12.88 -10.94 -1.94
N LEU A 21 -11.99 -11.55 -2.73
CA LEU A 21 -10.83 -10.84 -3.29
C LEU A 21 -11.21 -9.94 -4.46
N LEU A 22 -12.20 -10.35 -5.25
CA LEU A 22 -12.73 -9.52 -6.34
C LEU A 22 -13.48 -8.32 -5.78
N GLU A 23 -14.32 -8.52 -4.77
CA GLU A 23 -14.97 -7.43 -4.03
C GLU A 23 -13.95 -6.47 -3.41
N LEU A 24 -12.85 -6.99 -2.83
CA LEU A 24 -11.78 -6.18 -2.24
C LEU A 24 -11.06 -5.30 -3.28
N ILE A 25 -10.89 -5.79 -4.50
CA ILE A 25 -10.26 -5.04 -5.61
C ILE A 25 -11.20 -3.95 -6.14
N GLU A 26 -12.51 -4.17 -6.07
CA GLU A 26 -13.56 -3.23 -6.50
C GLU A 26 -13.87 -2.14 -5.46
N ILE A 27 -13.29 -2.21 -4.26
CA ILE A 27 -13.51 -1.18 -3.22
C ILE A 27 -13.08 0.19 -3.75
N SER A 28 -13.96 1.18 -3.57
CA SER A 28 -13.64 2.58 -3.86
C SER A 28 -12.56 3.10 -2.92
N LEU A 29 -11.58 3.84 -3.46
CA LEU A 29 -10.50 4.43 -2.68
C LEU A 29 -11.04 5.46 -1.68
N GLY A 30 -11.27 5.00 -0.45
CA GLY A 30 -11.81 5.81 0.65
C GLY A 30 -10.72 6.38 1.56
N ARG A 31 -11.06 7.43 2.31
CA ARG A 31 -10.17 8.06 3.31
C ARG A 31 -9.62 7.04 4.31
N ASN A 32 -10.45 6.11 4.79
CA ASN A 32 -10.06 5.08 5.75
C ASN A 32 -8.93 4.19 5.21
N LEU A 33 -8.90 3.91 3.91
CA LEU A 33 -7.83 3.12 3.31
C LEU A 33 -6.52 3.90 3.30
N ILE A 34 -6.56 5.19 2.99
CA ILE A 34 -5.38 6.07 3.01
C ILE A 34 -4.82 6.16 4.44
N GLU A 35 -5.68 6.37 5.43
CA GLU A 35 -5.29 6.40 6.85
C GLU A 35 -4.65 5.07 7.27
N HIS A 36 -5.27 3.94 6.90
CA HIS A 36 -4.73 2.62 7.20
C HIS A 36 -3.34 2.38 6.56
N ILE A 37 -3.11 2.86 5.33
CA ILE A 37 -1.81 2.80 4.68
C ILE A 37 -0.77 3.60 5.46
N VAL A 38 -1.13 4.83 5.85
CA VAL A 38 -0.25 5.72 6.62
C VAL A 38 0.13 5.09 7.96
N ASP A 39 -0.84 4.53 8.68
CA ASP A 39 -0.61 3.84 9.96
C ASP A 39 0.31 2.63 9.79
N THR A 40 0.06 1.80 8.78
CA THR A 40 0.85 0.58 8.52
C THR A 40 2.32 0.92 8.19
N VAL A 41 2.55 1.97 7.38
CA VAL A 41 3.91 2.44 7.08
C VAL A 41 4.59 2.96 8.33
N THR A 42 3.90 3.81 9.09
CA THR A 42 4.43 4.41 10.32
C THR A 42 4.81 3.33 11.34
N GLU A 43 3.96 2.33 11.54
CA GLU A 43 4.23 1.21 12.45
C GLU A 43 5.42 0.36 11.97
N THR A 44 5.54 0.14 10.66
CA THR A 44 6.66 -0.61 10.09
C THR A 44 7.99 0.13 10.27
N VAL A 45 7.98 1.46 10.10
CA VAL A 45 9.17 2.31 10.32
C VAL A 45 9.52 2.38 11.80
N ASP A 46 8.55 2.57 12.69
CA ASP A 46 8.76 2.55 14.15
C ASP A 46 9.35 1.20 14.60
N TYR A 47 8.86 0.09 14.05
CA TYR A 47 9.40 -1.26 14.27
C TYR A 47 10.86 -1.38 13.80
N ALA A 48 11.16 -0.95 12.57
CA ALA A 48 12.50 -1.05 11.98
C ALA A 48 13.53 -0.11 12.64
N LEU A 49 13.07 0.98 13.29
CA LEU A 49 13.90 1.87 14.10
C LEU A 49 14.14 1.35 15.53
N GLY A 50 13.59 0.18 15.88
CA GLY A 50 13.74 -0.40 17.21
C GLY A 50 13.05 0.42 18.31
N ARG A 51 12.00 1.19 17.95
CA ARG A 51 11.16 1.90 18.92
C ARG A 51 9.92 1.03 19.18
N PRO A 52 9.95 0.11 20.18
CA PRO A 52 8.74 -0.59 20.55
C PRO A 52 7.70 0.43 20.97
N SER A 53 6.49 0.33 20.43
CA SER A 53 5.31 1.12 20.83
C SER A 53 5.06 0.97 22.33
N SER A 54 5.76 1.77 23.14
CA SER A 54 5.60 1.80 24.59
C SER A 54 5.52 3.24 25.06
N SER A 55 4.33 3.57 25.57
CA SER A 55 3.99 4.78 26.31
C SER A 55 3.95 6.09 25.50
N ALA A 56 2.75 6.38 25.00
CA ALA A 56 2.34 7.69 24.49
C ALA A 56 2.01 8.66 25.65
N ARG A 57 2.96 8.90 26.57
CA ARG A 57 2.84 9.98 27.57
C ARG A 57 3.83 11.09 27.25
N GLY A 58 3.40 12.03 26.41
CA GLY A 58 4.03 13.37 26.34
C GLY A 58 4.68 13.83 25.04
N ARG A 59 4.61 13.09 23.91
CA ARG A 59 5.31 13.46 22.66
C ARG A 59 4.39 13.78 21.45
N SER A 60 3.25 14.43 21.70
CA SER A 60 2.11 14.42 20.77
C SER A 60 2.18 15.40 19.59
N LEU A 61 2.74 16.60 19.74
CA LEU A 61 2.52 17.66 18.74
C LEU A 61 3.39 17.51 17.49
N SER A 62 4.68 17.21 17.64
CA SER A 62 5.59 17.04 16.49
C SER A 62 5.26 15.77 15.68
N ARG A 63 4.95 14.65 16.35
CA ARG A 63 4.47 13.43 15.66
C ARG A 63 3.18 13.70 14.90
N HIS A 64 2.24 14.46 15.48
CA HIS A 64 0.99 14.79 14.78
C HIS A 64 1.24 15.67 13.55
N THR A 65 2.14 16.64 13.61
CA THR A 65 2.46 17.47 12.43
C THR A 65 3.16 16.66 11.33
N GLU A 66 4.11 15.79 11.68
CA GLU A 66 4.79 14.94 10.69
C GLU A 66 3.84 13.89 10.11
N HIS A 67 2.94 13.33 10.93
CA HIS A 67 1.88 12.42 10.48
C HIS A 67 0.92 13.09 9.51
N SER A 68 0.47 14.32 9.80
CA SER A 68 -0.38 15.09 8.88
C SER A 68 0.32 15.43 7.56
N LYS A 69 1.62 15.76 7.59
CA LYS A 69 2.40 16.00 6.36
C LYS A 69 2.52 14.71 5.54
N PHE A 70 2.80 13.59 6.18
CA PHE A 70 2.92 12.31 5.51
C PHE A 70 1.59 11.82 4.94
N LEU A 71 0.47 11.98 5.66
CA LEU A 71 -0.87 11.69 5.14
C LEU A 71 -1.19 12.51 3.89
N LYS A 72 -0.86 13.81 3.92
CA LYS A 72 -1.02 14.68 2.74
C LYS A 72 -0.15 14.20 1.58
N PHE A 73 1.10 13.84 1.85
CA PHE A 73 2.01 13.30 0.84
C PHE A 73 1.47 12.01 0.20
N VAL A 74 1.03 11.03 1.01
CA VAL A 74 0.44 9.77 0.52
C VAL A 74 -0.80 10.05 -0.33
N SER A 75 -1.70 10.91 0.16
CA SER A 75 -2.90 11.32 -0.59
C SER A 75 -2.52 11.95 -1.94
N ASP A 76 -1.59 12.91 -1.95
CA ASP A 76 -1.16 13.59 -3.16
C ASP A 76 -0.54 12.60 -4.17
N VAL A 77 0.26 11.64 -3.70
CA VAL A 77 0.84 10.60 -4.57
C VAL A 77 -0.25 9.70 -5.16
N ILE A 78 -1.18 9.22 -4.33
CA ILE A 78 -2.26 8.32 -4.78
C ILE A 78 -3.12 9.01 -5.85
N TYR A 79 -3.54 10.26 -5.59
CA TYR A 79 -4.42 10.99 -6.49
C TYR A 79 -3.69 11.46 -7.75
N LYS A 80 -2.45 11.93 -7.66
CA LYS A 80 -1.70 12.43 -8.83
C LYS A 80 -1.16 11.32 -9.73
N ALA A 81 -0.79 10.18 -9.14
CA ALA A 81 -0.29 9.03 -9.90
C ALA A 81 -1.41 8.06 -10.32
N GLU A 82 -2.68 8.41 -10.05
CA GLU A 82 -3.87 7.61 -10.38
C GLU A 82 -3.72 6.13 -9.97
N VAL A 83 -3.20 5.92 -8.76
CA VAL A 83 -2.85 4.57 -8.30
C VAL A 83 -4.12 3.76 -8.06
N LYS A 84 -4.19 2.59 -8.71
CA LYS A 84 -5.31 1.65 -8.54
C LYS A 84 -5.26 1.00 -7.15
N VAL A 85 -6.43 0.78 -6.54
CA VAL A 85 -6.61 0.08 -5.25
C VAL A 85 -5.85 -1.25 -5.19
N PRO A 86 -5.91 -2.16 -6.19
CA PRO A 86 -5.12 -3.38 -6.17
C PRO A 86 -3.61 -3.16 -6.02
N ALA A 87 -3.03 -2.10 -6.61
CA ALA A 87 -1.62 -1.78 -6.44
C ALA A 87 -1.31 -1.31 -5.00
N LEU A 88 -2.23 -0.60 -4.36
CA LEU A 88 -2.11 -0.20 -2.94
C LEU A 88 -2.20 -1.40 -2.00
N LEU A 89 -3.07 -2.36 -2.28
CA LEU A 89 -3.16 -3.61 -1.51
C LEU A 89 -1.85 -4.42 -1.62
N VAL A 90 -1.28 -4.53 -2.82
CA VAL A 90 0.04 -5.17 -3.01
C VAL A 90 1.14 -4.41 -2.26
N THR A 91 1.08 -3.07 -2.27
CA THR A 91 2.02 -2.22 -1.52
C THR A 91 1.99 -2.55 -0.02
N LEU A 92 0.81 -2.69 0.59
CA LEU A 92 0.66 -3.09 1.99
C LEU A 92 1.27 -4.47 2.27
N VAL A 93 1.05 -5.44 1.37
CA VAL A 93 1.63 -6.79 1.50
C VAL A 93 3.16 -6.74 1.44
N TYR A 94 3.74 -5.94 0.55
CA TYR A 94 5.19 -5.77 0.47
C TYR A 94 5.78 -5.10 1.70
N ILE A 95 5.12 -4.07 2.24
CA ILE A 95 5.55 -3.43 3.49
C ILE A 95 5.55 -4.45 4.63
N ASN A 96 4.47 -5.22 4.79
CA ASN A 96 4.36 -6.22 5.86
C ASN A 96 5.42 -7.33 5.73
N ARG A 97 5.69 -7.82 4.52
CA ARG A 97 6.74 -8.82 4.27
C ARG A 97 8.16 -8.28 4.48
N ALA A 98 8.35 -6.98 4.24
CA ALA A 98 9.64 -6.33 4.42
C ALA A 98 9.89 -5.93 5.88
N LYS A 99 8.85 -5.76 6.71
CA LYS A 99 8.94 -5.41 8.14
C LYS A 99 10.02 -6.17 8.94
N PRO A 100 10.14 -7.51 8.88
CA PRO A 100 11.20 -8.22 9.62
C PRO A 100 12.61 -8.09 9.02
N HIS A 101 12.73 -7.67 7.76
CA HIS A 101 13.99 -7.63 7.01
C HIS A 101 14.54 -6.21 6.84
N ILE A 102 13.73 -5.18 7.06
CA ILE A 102 14.14 -3.79 6.91
C ILE A 102 14.87 -3.31 8.17
N GLN A 103 16.05 -2.73 7.96
CA GLN A 103 16.78 -1.97 8.97
C GLN A 103 16.91 -0.53 8.48
N ILE A 104 16.41 0.43 9.27
CA ILE A 104 16.44 1.85 8.91
C ILE A 104 17.58 2.51 9.67
N ALA A 105 18.65 2.85 8.95
CA ALA A 105 19.79 3.58 9.52
C ALA A 105 19.56 5.10 9.58
N LEU A 106 18.71 5.65 8.72
CA LEU A 106 18.40 7.09 8.64
C LEU A 106 16.89 7.31 8.87
N GLU A 107 16.52 8.02 9.93
CA GLU A 107 15.12 8.31 10.27
C GLU A 107 14.49 9.37 9.34
N GLN A 108 15.30 10.23 8.73
CA GLN A 108 14.81 11.32 7.89
C GLN A 108 14.04 10.78 6.67
N TRP A 109 12.79 11.24 6.49
CA TRP A 109 11.90 10.83 5.39
C TRP A 109 11.72 9.30 5.27
N ALA A 110 11.83 8.57 6.39
CA ALA A 110 11.79 7.11 6.38
C ALA A 110 10.41 6.59 5.93
N ASN A 111 9.32 7.23 6.40
CA ASN A 111 7.95 6.87 6.02
C ASN A 111 7.72 7.05 4.51
N GLU A 112 8.12 8.19 3.96
CA GLU A 112 8.00 8.52 2.54
C GLU A 112 8.80 7.53 1.67
N ARG A 113 10.03 7.20 2.09
CA ARG A 113 10.89 6.26 1.35
C ARG A 113 10.34 4.84 1.37
N VAL A 114 9.86 4.36 2.51
CA VAL A 114 9.26 3.02 2.63
C VAL A 114 8.00 2.93 1.79
N PHE A 115 7.12 3.94 1.87
CA PHE A 115 5.90 3.99 1.07
C PHE A 115 6.19 4.04 -0.43
N LEU A 116 7.00 4.98 -0.90
CA LEU A 116 7.35 5.10 -2.32
C LEU A 116 8.07 3.86 -2.84
N GLY A 117 9.01 3.31 -2.07
CA GLY A 117 9.75 2.12 -2.47
C GLY A 117 8.83 0.92 -2.66
N ALA A 118 7.93 0.67 -1.71
CA ALA A 118 6.94 -0.39 -1.82
C ALA A 118 5.95 -0.14 -2.97
N LEU A 119 5.52 1.11 -3.17
CA LEU A 119 4.58 1.49 -4.23
C LEU A 119 5.19 1.31 -5.63
N ILE A 120 6.46 1.70 -5.82
CA ILE A 120 7.18 1.51 -7.07
C ILE A 120 7.35 0.02 -7.36
N LEU A 121 7.66 -0.80 -6.35
CA LEU A 121 7.75 -2.26 -6.50
C LEU A 121 6.39 -2.87 -6.86
N ALA A 122 5.32 -2.43 -6.23
CA ALA A 122 3.96 -2.88 -6.55
C ALA A 122 3.56 -2.49 -7.98
N ASN A 123 3.86 -1.26 -8.39
CA ASN A 123 3.59 -0.80 -9.77
C ASN A 123 4.49 -1.49 -10.79
N LYS A 124 5.74 -1.85 -10.44
CA LYS A 124 6.59 -2.68 -11.31
C LYS A 124 6.03 -4.09 -11.44
N ALA A 125 5.49 -4.67 -10.36
CA ALA A 125 4.78 -5.94 -10.45
C ALA A 125 3.53 -5.81 -11.34
N HIS A 126 2.80 -4.71 -11.26
CA HIS A 126 1.68 -4.43 -12.16
C HIS A 126 2.12 -4.28 -13.63
N LEU A 127 3.23 -3.57 -13.89
CA LEU A 127 3.80 -3.33 -15.22
C LEU A 127 4.60 -4.50 -15.79
N ALA A 128 4.99 -5.50 -14.99
CA ALA A 128 5.60 -6.74 -15.45
C ALA A 128 4.55 -7.77 -15.90
N TYR A 129 3.28 -7.53 -15.60
CA TYR A 129 2.12 -8.17 -16.24
C TYR A 129 1.30 -7.15 -17.07
N PRO A 130 1.90 -6.41 -18.03
CA PRO A 130 1.10 -5.68 -18.99
C PRO A 130 0.56 -6.75 -19.94
N PHE A 131 -0.72 -7.08 -19.85
CA PHE A 131 -1.31 -8.00 -20.81
C PHE A 131 -1.06 -7.44 -22.23
N PRO A 132 -0.53 -8.26 -23.16
CA PRO A 132 -0.51 -7.90 -24.55
C PRO A 132 -1.96 -7.73 -24.98
N ALA A 133 -2.28 -6.58 -25.58
CA ALA A 133 -3.51 -6.42 -26.33
C ALA A 133 -3.52 -7.51 -27.40
N VAL A 134 -4.30 -8.58 -27.17
CA VAL A 134 -4.68 -9.50 -28.24
C VAL A 134 -5.61 -8.69 -29.12
N LEU A 135 -5.05 -8.25 -30.25
CA LEU A 135 -5.78 -7.80 -31.42
C LEU A 135 -6.62 -8.97 -31.92
N GLU A 136 -7.94 -8.85 -31.80
CA GLU A 136 -8.89 -9.35 -32.80
C GLU A 136 -9.86 -8.23 -33.17
#